data_AF-A0A3C0N8Q9-F1
#
_entry.id   AF-A0A3C0N8Q9-F1
#
_cell.length_a   1.000
_cell.length_b   1.000
_cell.length_c   1.000
_cell.angle_alpha   90.00
_cell.angle_beta   90.00
_cell.angle_gamma   90.00
#
_symmetry.space_group_name_H-M   'P 1'
#
loop_
_entity.id
_entity.type
_entity.pdbx_description
1 polymer ?
#
loop_
_entity_poly.entity_id
_entity_poly.type
_entity_poly.pdbx_seq_one_letter_code
_entity_poly.pdbx_strand_id
1 'polypeptide(L)'
;LTIATGGGIVTRRFNWSYLHQGLIVWLDAPVDVLINRLQNDTTRPLLQKANPAQALQKLLDQRRSLYAEADLRIPLNASDTPEEITLRIISEIPDVLK
;
A
#
# COMPACT_ATOMS: atom_id res chain seq x y z
N LEU A 1 10.07 -4.05 -15.10
CA LEU A 1 10.63 -4.15 -13.74
C LEU A 1 9.60 -3.61 -12.78
N THR A 2 9.34 -4.29 -11.66
CA THR A 2 8.46 -3.81 -10.59
C THR A 2 9.24 -3.83 -9.28
N ILE A 3 8.95 -2.89 -8.38
CA ILE A 3 9.62 -2.77 -7.08
C ILE A 3 8.55 -2.67 -6.00
N ALA A 4 8.49 -3.67 -5.12
CA ALA A 4 7.70 -3.58 -3.91
C ALA A 4 8.45 -2.72 -2.88
N THR A 5 7.84 -1.64 -2.40
CA THR A 5 8.45 -0.75 -1.42
C THR A 5 7.97 -1.06 -0.01
N GLY A 6 8.75 -0.67 1.00
CA GLY A 6 8.29 -0.72 2.38
C GLY A 6 7.24 0.38 2.65
N GLY A 7 6.17 0.08 3.38
CA GLY A 7 5.07 1.03 3.63
C GLY A 7 5.46 2.33 4.38
N GLY A 8 6.69 2.44 4.88
CA GLY A 8 7.22 3.68 5.48
C GLY A 8 7.94 4.59 4.49
N ILE A 9 8.18 4.15 3.25
CA ILE A 9 9.04 4.86 2.30
C ILE A 9 8.55 6.29 2.03
N VAL A 10 7.22 6.46 1.92
CA VAL A 10 6.55 7.74 1.64
C VAL A 10 6.70 8.79 2.75
N THR A 11 7.12 8.38 3.95
CA THR A 11 7.23 9.29 5.12
C THR A 11 8.44 10.21 5.05
N ARG A 12 9.46 9.85 4.27
CA ARG A 12 10.66 10.68 4.11
C ARG A 12 10.58 11.42 2.78
N ARG A 13 10.52 12.76 2.84
CA ARG A 13 10.36 13.61 1.66
C ARG A 13 11.36 13.32 0.54
N PHE A 14 12.62 13.04 0.87
CA PHE A 14 13.65 12.77 -0.14
C PHE A 14 13.40 11.48 -0.93
N ASN A 15 12.62 10.52 -0.42
CA ASN A 15 12.31 9.30 -1.17
C ASN A 15 11.41 9.59 -2.37
N TRP A 16 10.59 10.64 -2.31
CA TRP A 16 9.68 10.99 -3.40
C TRP A 16 10.40 11.35 -4.70
N SER A 17 11.57 11.99 -4.64
CA SER A 17 12.35 12.26 -5.85
C SER A 17 12.80 10.99 -6.57
N TYR A 18 13.00 9.88 -5.84
CA TYR A 18 13.31 8.58 -6.42
C TYR A 18 12.06 7.85 -6.88
N LEU A 19 10.96 7.93 -6.11
CA LEU A 19 9.70 7.27 -6.46
C LEU A 19 9.12 7.84 -7.76
N HIS A 20 9.18 9.17 -7.96
CA HIS A 20 8.72 9.83 -9.18
C HIS A 20 9.58 9.57 -10.42
N GLN A 21 10.63 8.74 -10.33
CA GLN A 21 11.36 8.26 -11.52
C GLN A 21 10.61 7.14 -12.26
N GLY A 22 9.52 6.62 -11.70
CA GLY A 22 8.64 5.65 -12.34
C GLY A 22 7.19 5.86 -11.93
N LEU A 23 6.33 4.95 -12.39
CA LEU A 23 4.92 4.95 -12.01
C LEU A 23 4.74 4.40 -10.60
N ILE A 24 4.09 5.17 -9.74
CA ILE A 24 3.81 4.82 -8.35
C ILE A 24 2.38 4.27 -8.27
N VAL A 25 2.26 3.02 -7.85
CA VAL A 25 0.96 2.35 -7.63
C VAL A 25 0.71 2.18 -6.14
N TRP A 26 -0.38 2.76 -5.64
CA TRP A 26 -0.86 2.55 -4.28
C TRP A 26 -1.91 1.44 -4.25
N LEU A 27 -1.58 0.35 -3.55
CA LEU A 27 -2.53 -0.71 -3.18
C LEU A 27 -3.29 -0.32 -1.91
N ASP A 28 -4.49 0.22 -2.05
CA ASP A 28 -5.31 0.72 -0.94
C ASP A 28 -6.20 -0.40 -0.37
N ALA A 29 -5.68 -1.09 0.64
CA ALA A 29 -6.45 -2.11 1.36
C ALA A 29 -7.06 -1.54 2.65
N PRO A 30 -8.31 -1.92 2.97
CA PRO A 30 -8.92 -1.58 4.26
C PRO A 30 -8.24 -2.35 5.41
N VAL A 31 -8.41 -1.84 6.63
CA VAL A 31 -7.65 -2.28 7.81
C VAL A 31 -7.91 -3.73 8.18
N ASP A 32 -9.15 -4.17 8.05
CA ASP A 32 -9.58 -5.56 8.25
C ASP A 32 -8.85 -6.53 7.31
N VAL A 33 -8.72 -6.18 6.03
CA VAL A 33 -7.97 -6.96 5.05
C VAL A 33 -6.49 -7.04 5.43
N LEU A 34 -5.91 -5.92 5.85
CA LEU A 34 -4.51 -5.90 6.29
C LEU A 34 -4.29 -6.73 7.57
N ILE A 35 -5.16 -6.65 8.57
CA ILE A 35 -5.08 -7.47 9.78
C ILE A 35 -5.12 -8.95 9.41
N ASN A 36 -6.07 -9.36 8.56
CA ASN A 36 -6.21 -10.75 8.13
C ASN A 36 -4.96 -11.26 7.41
N ARG A 37 -4.33 -10.43 6.57
CA ARG A 37 -3.05 -10.78 5.90
C ARG A 37 -1.88 -10.86 6.87
N LEU A 38 -1.92 -10.07 7.93
CA LEU A 38 -0.82 -9.93 8.89
C LEU A 38 -0.93 -10.90 10.06
N GLN A 39 -2.07 -11.53 10.31
CA GLN A 39 -2.33 -12.34 11.51
C GLN A 39 -1.32 -13.47 11.76
N ASN A 40 -0.71 -14.00 10.70
CA ASN A 40 0.27 -15.10 10.77
C ASN A 40 1.73 -14.62 10.72
N ASP A 41 1.98 -13.31 10.61
CA ASP A 41 3.32 -12.76 10.48
C ASP A 41 3.90 -12.40 11.86
N THR A 42 4.85 -13.21 12.33
CA THR A 42 5.51 -13.02 13.64
C THR A 42 6.69 -12.04 13.60
N THR A 43 7.13 -11.64 12.40
CA THR A 43 8.35 -10.84 12.21
C THR A 43 8.09 -9.34 12.35
N ARG A 44 6.83 -8.90 12.35
CA ARG A 44 6.45 -7.49 12.33
C ARG A 44 6.22 -6.93 13.73
N PRO A 45 7.04 -5.98 14.22
CA PRO A 45 6.90 -5.41 15.56
C PRO A 45 5.56 -4.71 15.82
N LEU A 46 4.90 -4.23 14.75
CA LEU A 46 3.63 -3.50 14.86
C LEU A 46 2.46 -4.40 15.31
N LEU A 47 2.56 -5.71 15.06
CA LEU A 47 1.55 -6.70 15.41
C LEU A 47 1.69 -7.23 16.84
N GLN A 48 2.83 -6.96 17.48
CA GLN A 48 3.11 -7.37 18.87
C GLN A 48 2.51 -6.39 19.90
N LYS A 49 1.77 -5.37 19.46
CA LYS A 49 1.11 -4.39 20.32
C LYS A 49 -0.20 -4.95 20.89
N ALA A 50 -0.63 -4.43 22.04
CA ALA A 50 -1.87 -4.83 22.70
C ALA A 50 -3.15 -4.67 21.84
N ASN A 51 -3.16 -3.71 20.91
CA ASN A 51 -4.25 -3.54 19.94
C ASN A 51 -3.68 -3.26 18.52
N PRO A 52 -3.37 -4.31 17.75
CA PRO A 52 -2.78 -4.17 16.41
C PRO A 52 -3.70 -3.43 15.44
N ALA A 53 -5.01 -3.65 15.53
CA ALA A 53 -6.00 -3.03 14.66
C ALA A 53 -6.00 -1.50 14.80
N GLN A 54 -6.07 -1.00 16.04
CA GLN A 54 -6.03 0.43 16.32
C GLN A 54 -4.68 1.05 15.92
N ALA A 55 -3.58 0.35 16.17
CA ALA A 55 -2.25 0.81 15.78
C ALA A 55 -2.10 0.92 14.26
N LEU A 56 -2.65 -0.04 13.52
CA LEU A 56 -2.63 -0.06 12.06
C LEU A 56 -3.53 1.03 11.46
N GLN A 57 -4.74 1.21 12.01
CA GLN A 57 -5.64 2.29 11.61
C GLN A 57 -4.96 3.66 11.76
N LYS A 58 -4.41 3.94 12.93
CA LYS A 58 -3.70 5.21 13.18
C LYS A 58 -2.53 5.42 12.22
N LEU A 59 -1.78 4.37 11.89
CA LEU A 59 -0.67 4.44 10.96
C LEU A 59 -1.14 4.71 9.53
N LEU A 60 -2.22 4.07 9.10
CA LEU A 60 -2.83 4.33 7.79
C LEU A 60 -3.36 5.75 7.70
N ASP A 61 -4.08 6.24 8.71
CA ASP A 61 -4.61 7.60 8.73
C ASP A 61 -3.50 8.64 8.59
N GLN A 62 -2.37 8.43 9.28
CA GLN A 62 -1.19 9.29 9.18
C GLN A 62 -0.52 9.29 7.80
N ARG A 63 -0.64 8.19 7.06
CA ARG A 63 0.06 8.00 5.76
C ARG A 63 -0.86 8.13 4.57
N ARG A 64 -2.17 8.18 4.77
CA ARG A 64 -3.16 8.15 3.68
C ARG A 64 -3.00 9.31 2.71
N SER A 65 -2.76 10.53 3.20
CA SER A 65 -2.45 11.68 2.34
C SER A 65 -1.16 11.47 1.56
N LEU A 66 -0.13 10.87 2.17
CA LEU A 66 1.13 10.58 1.48
C LEU A 66 0.96 9.48 0.43
N TYR A 67 0.22 8.41 0.71
CA TYR A 67 -0.06 7.39 -0.30
C TYR A 67 -0.92 7.91 -1.46
N ALA A 68 -1.76 8.91 -1.20
CA ALA A 68 -2.61 9.53 -2.22
C ALA A 68 -1.83 10.37 -3.25
N GLU A 69 -0.55 10.67 -3.02
CA GLU A 69 0.35 11.28 -4.00
C GLU A 69 0.85 10.28 -5.07
N ALA A 70 0.44 9.00 -4.99
CA ALA A 70 0.72 8.01 -6.01
C ALA A 70 -0.07 8.30 -7.30
N ASP A 71 0.51 7.93 -8.45
CA ASP A 71 -0.10 8.18 -9.76
C ASP A 71 -1.36 7.32 -9.99
N LEU A 72 -1.38 6.11 -9.42
CA LEU A 72 -2.49 5.17 -9.54
C LEU A 72 -2.90 4.60 -8.18
N ARG A 73 -4.21 4.63 -7.87
CA ARG A 73 -4.77 4.04 -6.65
C ARG A 73 -5.65 2.84 -7.00
N ILE A 74 -5.27 1.66 -6.50
CA ILE A 74 -6.03 0.42 -6.67
C ILE A 74 -6.68 0.04 -5.33
N PRO A 75 -8.00 0.24 -5.16
CA PRO A 75 -8.71 -0.21 -3.97
C PRO A 75 -8.81 -1.74 -3.93
N LEU A 76 -8.49 -2.33 -2.78
CA LEU A 76 -8.47 -3.78 -2.61
C LEU A 76 -9.62 -4.29 -1.75
N ASN A 77 -10.16 -5.45 -2.11
CA ASN A 77 -11.11 -6.20 -1.30
C ASN A 77 -10.48 -7.45 -0.68
N ALA A 78 -11.16 -8.04 0.31
CA ALA A 78 -10.70 -9.24 1.00
C ALA A 78 -10.58 -10.48 0.08
N SER A 79 -11.44 -10.55 -0.95
CA SER A 79 -11.50 -11.65 -1.92
C SER A 79 -10.55 -11.48 -3.10
N ASP A 80 -9.94 -10.30 -3.28
CA ASP A 80 -9.10 -10.03 -4.44
C ASP A 80 -7.83 -10.90 -4.39
N THR A 81 -7.61 -11.65 -5.46
CA THR A 81 -6.40 -12.44 -5.69
C THR A 81 -5.25 -11.56 -6.22
N PRO A 82 -3.98 -11.95 -5.99
CA PRO A 82 -2.84 -11.25 -6.58
C PRO A 82 -2.93 -11.12 -8.11
N GLU A 83 -3.47 -12.13 -8.79
CA GLU A 83 -3.67 -12.17 -10.24
C GLU A 83 -4.68 -11.11 -10.69
N GLU A 84 -5.84 -11.04 -10.05
CA GLU A 84 -6.88 -10.04 -10.35
C GLU A 84 -6.37 -8.61 -10.10
N ILE A 85 -5.64 -8.40 -9.00
CA ILE A 85 -5.02 -7.11 -8.67
C ILE A 85 -4.01 -6.71 -9.75
N THR A 86 -3.18 -7.66 -10.18
CA THR A 86 -2.16 -7.41 -11.21
C THR A 86 -2.78 -7.05 -12.55
N LEU A 87 -3.81 -7.80 -12.98
CA LEU A 87 -4.53 -7.52 -14.22
C LEU A 87 -5.17 -6.13 -14.19
N ARG A 88 -5.80 -5.76 -13.07
CA ARG A 88 -6.39 -4.43 -12.87
C ARG A 88 -5.35 -3.31 -12.94
N ILE A 89 -4.18 -3.48 -12.31
CA ILE A 89 -3.08 -2.52 -12.45
C ILE A 89 -2.71 -2.35 -13.93
N ILE A 90 -2.46 -3.45 -14.64
CA ILE A 90 -2.05 -3.40 -16.05
C ILE A 90 -3.10 -2.72 -16.93
N SER A 91 -4.39 -2.93 -16.67
CA SER A 91 -5.46 -2.28 -17.44
C SER A 91 -5.58 -0.78 -17.18
N GLU A 92 -5.21 -0.30 -15.98
CA GLU A 92 -5.35 1.11 -15.60
C GLU A 92 -4.08 1.95 -15.88
N ILE A 93 -2.90 1.32 -16.03
CA ILE A 93 -1.64 2.02 -16.36
C ILE A 93 -1.76 2.96 -17.58
N PRO A 94 -2.37 2.57 -18.72
CA PRO A 94 -2.44 3.42 -19.90
C PRO A 94 -3.15 4.76 -19.67
N ASP A 95 -4.10 4.83 -18.74
CA ASP A 95 -4.86 6.05 -18.48
C ASP A 95 -4.03 7.12 -17.75
N VAL A 96 -2.94 6.71 -17.11
CA VAL A 96 -2.06 7.56 -16.31
C VAL A 96 -0.81 7.96 -17.09
N LEU A 97 -0.38 7.14 -18.05
CA LEU A 97 0.74 7.43 -18.95
C LEU A 97 0.24 8.22 -20.17
N LYS A 98 0.12 9.54 -20.04
CA LYS A 98 -0.07 10.45 -21.19
C LYS A 98 1.24 10.80 -21.87
#